data_AF-A0A349JPS8-F1
#
_entry.id   AF-A0A349JPS8-F1
#
_cell.length_a   1.000
_cell.length_b   1.000
_cell.length_c   1.000
_cell.angle_alpha   90.00
_cell.angle_beta   90.00
_cell.angle_gamma   90.00
#
_symmetry.space_group_name_H-M   'P 1'
#
loop_
_entity.id
_entity.type
_entity.pdbx_description
1 polymer ?
#
loop_
_entity_poly.entity_id
_entity_poly.type
_entity_poly.pdbx_seq_one_letter_code
_entity_poly.pdbx_strand_id
1 'polypeptide(L)' 'MKDTTIADKIIVALDVASQEDAIALLDKLPDVSFWKVGLELFVSSGPGILEILKQRGKRIFLDLKFH' A
#
# COMPACT_ATOMS: atom_id res chain seq x y z
N MET A 1 8.38 23.90 5.09
CA MET A 1 7.92 22.98 4.02
C MET A 1 8.76 21.72 4.13
N LYS A 2 8.18 20.51 4.10
CA LYS A 2 9.00 19.28 4.01
C LYS A 2 9.56 19.18 2.61
N ASP A 3 10.87 19.13 2.47
CA ASP A 3 11.51 18.80 1.18
C ASP A 3 11.06 17.41 0.75
N THR A 4 10.37 17.35 -0.40
CA THR A 4 9.83 16.09 -0.93
C THR A 4 10.94 15.36 -1.67
N THR A 5 11.24 14.14 -1.25
CA THR A 5 12.29 13.31 -1.86
C THR A 5 11.77 12.66 -3.15
N ILE A 6 12.68 12.09 -3.96
CA ILE A 6 12.28 11.27 -5.11
C ILE A 6 11.50 10.04 -4.65
N ALA A 7 11.86 9.44 -3.52
CA ALA A 7 11.17 8.27 -2.96
C ALA A 7 9.69 8.56 -2.68
N ASP A 8 9.35 9.77 -2.21
CA ASP A 8 7.97 10.18 -1.94
C ASP A 8 7.09 10.33 -3.20
N LYS A 9 7.70 10.30 -4.38
CA LYS A 9 7.03 10.39 -5.69
C LYS A 9 6.83 9.01 -6.34
N ILE A 10 7.37 7.95 -5.75
CA ILE A 10 7.26 6.58 -6.27
C ILE A 10 6.08 5.90 -5.58
N ILE A 11 5.20 5.31 -6.39
CA ILE A 11 4.11 4.45 -5.90
C ILE A 11 4.51 3.01 -6.19
N VAL A 12 4.49 2.16 -5.17
CA VAL A 12 4.78 0.72 -5.32
C VAL A 12 3.47 -0.07 -5.18
N ALA A 13 3.25 -1.05 -6.04
CA ALA A 13 2.06 -1.90 -5.98
C ALA A 13 2.22 -2.99 -4.92
N LEU A 14 1.20 -3.20 -4.09
CA LEU A 14 1.02 -4.43 -3.33
C LEU A 14 0.40 -5.49 -4.27
N ASP A 15 1.23 -6.06 -5.12
CA ASP A 15 0.83 -7.04 -6.14
C ASP A 15 0.87 -8.47 -5.58
N VAL A 16 -0.02 -8.72 -4.61
CA VAL A 16 -0.13 -9.98 -3.88
C VAL A 16 -1.60 -10.26 -3.55
N ALA A 17 -1.94 -11.53 -3.38
CA ALA A 17 -3.33 -11.96 -3.19
C ALA A 17 -3.81 -11.95 -1.73
N SER A 18 -2.91 -11.95 -0.74
CA SER A 18 -3.25 -12.08 0.69
C SER A 18 -2.76 -10.89 1.54
N GLN A 19 -3.41 -10.68 2.68
CA GLN A 19 -3.01 -9.66 3.64
C GLN A 19 -1.64 -10.00 4.25
N GLU A 20 -1.37 -11.28 4.48
CA GLU A 20 -0.13 -11.77 5.06
C GLU A 20 1.05 -11.49 4.13
N ASP A 21 0.91 -11.76 2.83
CA ASP A 21 1.93 -11.45 1.83
C ASP A 21 2.14 -9.95 1.68
N ALA A 22 1.06 -9.17 1.79
CA ALA A 22 1.14 -7.71 1.74
C ALA A 22 1.95 -7.18 2.93
N ILE A 23 1.67 -7.67 4.15
CA ILE A 23 2.45 -7.33 5.35
C ILE A 23 3.92 -7.71 5.18
N ALA A 24 4.20 -8.92 4.68
CA ALA A 24 5.57 -9.37 4.45
C ALA A 24 6.31 -8.47 3.44
N LEU A 25 5.62 -7.97 2.41
CA LEU A 25 6.20 -7.03 1.44
C LEU A 25 6.46 -5.64 2.05
N LEU A 26 5.55 -5.16 2.90
CA LEU A 26 5.74 -3.92 3.66
C LEU A 26 6.98 -4.01 4.57
N ASP A 27 7.18 -5.15 5.23
CA ASP A 27 8.31 -5.37 6.13
C ASP A 27 9.64 -5.46 5.36
N LYS A 28 9.63 -6.01 4.14
CA LYS A 28 10.81 -6.06 3.26
C LYS A 28 11.21 -4.70 2.68
N LEU A 29 10.27 -3.77 2.55
CA LEU A 29 10.46 -2.46 1.90
C LEU A 29 10.05 -1.31 2.84
N PRO A 30 10.76 -1.14 3.98
CA PRO A 30 10.35 -0.21 5.03
C PRO A 30 10.34 1.26 4.58
N ASP A 31 11.21 1.63 3.62
CA ASP A 31 11.38 3.01 3.15
C ASP A 31 10.31 3.45 2.16
N VAL A 32 9.53 2.52 1.58
CA VAL A 32 8.45 2.88 0.65
C VAL A 32 7.33 3.57 1.42
N SER A 33 7.05 4.82 1.06
CA SER A 33 6.06 5.66 1.74
C SER A 33 4.68 5.65 1.09
N PHE A 34 4.56 5.21 -0.18
CA PHE A 34 3.31 5.27 -0.95
C PHE A 34 3.01 3.96 -1.67
N TRP A 35 1.88 3.33 -1.31
CA TRP A 35 1.49 2.01 -1.80
C TRP A 35 0.19 2.05 -2.60
N LYS A 36 0.13 1.29 -3.69
CA LYS A 36 -1.08 1.03 -4.46
C LYS A 36 -1.73 -0.27 -4.01
N VAL A 37 -3.00 -0.20 -3.61
CA VAL A 37 -3.84 -1.36 -3.30
C VAL A 37 -4.80 -1.58 -4.46
N GLY A 38 -4.71 -2.75 -5.09
CA GLY A 38 -5.58 -3.15 -6.21
C GLY A 38 -6.85 -3.89 -5.76
N LEU A 39 -7.75 -4.14 -6.71
CA LEU A 39 -9.02 -4.83 -6.47
C LEU A 39 -8.87 -6.21 -5.84
N GLU A 40 -7.96 -7.05 -6.36
CA GLU A 40 -7.78 -8.44 -5.88
C GLU A 40 -7.45 -8.49 -4.39
N LEU A 41 -6.38 -7.80 -3.98
CA LEU A 41 -5.98 -7.70 -2.56
C LEU A 41 -7.08 -7.08 -1.69
N PHE A 42 -7.77 -6.06 -2.20
CA PHE A 42 -8.84 -5.40 -1.45
C PHE A 42 -10.04 -6.32 -1.22
N VAL A 43 -10.41 -7.14 -2.21
CA VAL A 43 -11.52 -8.09 -2.08
C VAL A 43 -11.15 -9.25 -1.17
N SER A 44 -9.91 -9.76 -1.24
CA SER A 44 -9.47 -10.87 -0.40
C SER A 44 -9.30 -10.49 1.07
N SER A 45 -8.77 -9.29 1.33
CA SER A 45 -8.42 -8.83 2.68
C SER A 45 -9.46 -7.89 3.29
N GLY A 46 -10.42 -7.44 2.48
CA GLY A 46 -11.34 -6.37 2.85
C GLY A 46 -10.61 -5.06 3.17
N PRO A 47 -11.24 -4.15 3.95
CA PRO A 47 -10.64 -2.88 4.32
C PRO A 47 -9.48 -3.01 5.33
N GLY A 48 -9.23 -4.19 5.91
CA GLY A 48 -8.20 -4.40 6.92
C GLY A 48 -6.79 -3.99 6.48
N ILE A 49 -6.46 -4.25 5.20
CA ILE A 49 -5.18 -3.83 4.62
C ILE A 49 -4.98 -2.31 4.62
N LEU A 50 -6.06 -1.53 4.48
CA LEU A 50 -5.99 -0.07 4.49
C LEU A 50 -5.67 0.44 5.90
N GLU A 51 -6.25 -0.18 6.93
CA GLU A 51 -5.98 0.18 8.32
C GLU A 51 -4.53 -0.14 8.71
N ILE A 52 -3.99 -1.28 8.27
CA ILE A 52 -2.58 -1.63 8.46
C ILE A 52 -1.65 -0.58 7.85
N LEU A 53 -1.92 -0.17 6.61
CA LEU A 53 -1.13 0.85 5.92
C LEU A 53 -1.19 2.21 6.64
N LYS A 54 -2.40 2.63 7.09
CA LYS A 54 -2.59 3.87 7.85
C LYS A 54 -1.84 3.84 9.19
N GLN A 55 -1.96 2.76 9.96
CA GLN A 55 -1.27 2.60 11.24
C GLN A 55 0.26 2.65 11.09
N ARG A 56 0.77 2.18 9.95
CA ARG A 56 2.20 2.25 9.61
C ARG A 56 2.62 3.58 8.97
N GLY A 57 1.74 4.58 8.94
CA GLY A 57 2.03 5.90 8.39
C GLY A 57 2.27 5.92 6.88
N LYS A 58 1.75 4.92 6.14
CA LYS A 58 1.89 4.83 4.69
C LYS A 58 0.80 5.61 3.98
N ARG A 59 1.15 6.24 2.85
CA ARG A 59 0.20 6.80 1.89
C ARG A 59 -0.41 5.67 1.07
N ILE A 60 -1.67 5.82 0.70
CA ILE A 60 -2.44 4.77 0.04
C ILE A 60 -3.04 5.32 -1.25
N PHE A 61 -2.80 4.63 -2.35
CA PHE A 61 -3.49 4.83 -3.63
C PHE A 61 -4.41 3.62 -3.84
N LEU A 62 -5.71 3.84 -3.68
CA LEU A 62 -6.71 2.78 -3.81
C LEU A 62 -7.20 2.72 -5.26
N ASP A 63 -6.80 1.67 -5.98
CA ASP A 63 -7.01 1.47 -7.42
C ASP A 63 -7.95 0.28 -7.65
N LEU A 64 -9.24 0.48 -7.40
CA LEU A 64 -10.28 -0.55 -7.54
C LEU A 64 -10.91 -0.58 -8.94
N LYS A 65 -10.63 0.44 -9.78
CA LYS A 65 -11.15 0.59 -11.15
C LYS A 65 -12.68 0.49 -11.26
N PHE A 66 -13.41 1.04 -10.30
CA PHE A 66 -14.87 1.18 -10.42
C PHE A 66 -15.21 2.31 -11.40
N HIS A 67 -16.25 2.10 -12.20
CA HIS A 67 -16.80 3.04 -13.20
C HIS A 67 -18.17 3.56 -12.77
#